data_AF-A0A6L4B1E0-F1
#
_entry.id   AF-A0A6L4B1E0-F1
#
_cell.length_a   1.000
_cell.length_b   1.000
_cell.length_c   1.000
_cell.angle_alpha   90.00
_cell.angle_beta   90.00
_cell.angle_gamma   90.00
#
_symmetry.space_group_name_H-M   'P 1'
#
loop_
_entity.id
_entity.type
_entity.pdbx_description
1 polymer ?
#
loop_
_entity_poly.entity_id
_entity_poly.type
_entity_poly.pdbx_seq_one_letter_code
_entity_poly.pdbx_strand_id
1 'polypeptide(L)'
;MKILFWLLAVPTGALAALVVLLNLAGRPLSAATPIWLSVLAALAVLALLAGARRLAIAGRPGLAGLLVVGSWLLFAVVLIVNGLARQRIWN
;
A
#
# COMPACT_ATOMS: atom_id res chain seq x y z
N MET A 1 6.73 -20.97 5.25
CA MET A 1 5.99 -19.98 4.43
C MET A 1 5.02 -19.09 5.22
N LYS A 2 4.24 -19.61 6.18
CA LYS A 2 3.31 -18.78 6.99
C LYS A 2 4.01 -17.63 7.74
N ILE A 3 5.18 -17.87 8.33
CA ILE A 3 5.94 -16.84 9.08
C ILE A 3 6.38 -15.70 8.15
N LEU A 4 6.93 -16.02 6.98
CA LEU A 4 7.36 -15.01 6.00
C LEU A 4 6.21 -14.10 5.55
N PHE A 5 5.02 -14.67 5.32
CA PHE A 5 3.83 -13.89 5.00
C PHE A 5 3.51 -12.87 6.10
N TRP A 6 3.43 -13.30 7.36
CA TRP A 6 3.12 -12.41 8.48
C TRP A 6 4.21 -11.35 8.69
N LEU A 7 5.47 -11.75 8.53
CA LEU A 7 6.61 -10.84 8.66
C LEU A 7 6.58 -9.70 7.64
N LEU A 8 6.02 -9.92 6.45
CA LEU A 8 5.88 -8.90 5.42
C LEU A 8 4.54 -8.15 5.51
N ALA A 9 3.44 -8.86 5.76
CA ALA A 9 2.09 -8.30 5.75
C ALA A 9 1.84 -7.34 6.92
N VAL A 10 2.34 -7.66 8.12
CA VAL A 10 2.15 -6.82 9.33
C VAL A 10 2.78 -5.44 9.18
N PRO A 11 4.08 -5.29 8.87
CA PRO A 11 4.67 -3.96 8.70
C PRO A 11 4.07 -3.21 7.52
N THR A 12 3.75 -3.90 6.42
CA THR A 12 3.07 -3.26 5.26
C THR A 12 1.71 -2.70 5.65
N GLY A 13 0.92 -3.45 6.43
CA GLY A 13 -0.38 -3.01 6.92
C GLY A 13 -0.29 -1.86 7.93
N ALA A 14 0.67 -1.93 8.85
CA ALA A 14 0.92 -0.87 9.81
C ALA A 14 1.31 0.45 9.13
N LEU A 15 2.20 0.39 8.13
CA LEU A 15 2.57 1.55 7.32
C LEU A 15 1.38 2.12 6.54
N ALA A 16 0.59 1.28 5.88
CA ALA A 16 -0.59 1.73 5.16
C ALA A 16 -1.63 2.38 6.08
N ALA A 17 -1.89 1.80 7.25
CA ALA A 17 -2.78 2.39 8.25
C ALA A 17 -2.26 3.73 8.76
N LEU A 18 -0.95 3.83 9.02
CA LEU A 18 -0.30 5.08 9.42
C LEU A 18 -0.46 6.17 8.35
N VAL A 19 -0.27 5.83 7.06
CA VAL A 19 -0.50 6.76 5.95
C VAL A 19 -1.93 7.30 5.97
N VAL A 20 -2.93 6.44 6.17
CA VAL A 20 -4.34 6.88 6.26
C VAL A 20 -4.52 7.83 7.45
N LEU A 21 -4.07 7.45 8.64
CA LEU A 21 -4.22 8.26 9.86
C LEU A 21 -3.55 9.62 9.73
N LEU A 22 -2.33 9.66 9.19
CA LEU A 22 -1.59 10.90 8.96
C LEU A 22 -2.31 11.84 7.98
N ASN A 23 -2.84 11.29 6.88
CA ASN A 23 -3.62 12.08 5.92
C ASN A 23 -4.94 12.60 6.51
N LEU A 24 -5.64 11.79 7.30
CA LEU A 24 -6.85 12.21 8.01
C LEU A 24 -6.57 13.27 9.09
N ALA A 25 -5.39 13.22 9.71
CA ALA A 25 -4.92 14.24 10.65
C ALA A 25 -4.39 15.52 9.98
N GLY A 26 -4.51 15.65 8.64
CA GLY A 26 -4.03 16.80 7.88
C GLY A 26 -2.50 16.89 7.81
N ARG A 27 -1.77 15.81 8.10
CA ARG A 27 -0.31 15.73 8.09
C ARG A 27 0.18 14.78 6.98
N PRO A 28 0.11 15.16 5.70
CA PRO A 28 0.58 14.29 4.62
C PRO A 28 2.08 14.02 4.75
N LEU A 29 2.49 12.79 4.38
CA LEU A 29 3.91 12.38 4.38
C LEU A 29 4.77 13.19 3.39
N SER A 30 4.14 13.80 2.39
CA SER A 30 4.79 14.66 1.43
C SER A 30 3.82 15.75 1.00
N ALA A 31 4.26 17.01 1.06
CA ALA A 31 3.52 18.14 0.50
C ALA A 31 3.31 18.01 -1.01
N ALA A 32 4.13 17.18 -1.67
CA ALA A 32 3.92 16.85 -3.06
C ALA A 32 2.64 16.01 -3.18
N THR A 33 2.56 14.83 -2.58
CA THR A 33 1.48 13.88 -2.88
C THR A 33 0.09 14.40 -2.49
N PRO A 34 -0.89 14.44 -3.42
CA PRO A 34 -2.25 14.81 -3.08
C PRO A 34 -2.82 13.87 -2.01
N ILE A 35 -3.46 14.43 -0.99
CA ILE A 35 -4.01 13.68 0.15
C ILE A 35 -4.94 12.56 -0.33
N TRP A 36 -5.85 12.87 -1.25
CA TRP A 36 -6.79 11.89 -1.80
C TRP A 36 -6.08 10.70 -2.45
N LEU A 37 -4.98 10.94 -3.18
CA LEU A 37 -4.21 9.88 -3.85
C LEU A 37 -3.48 9.01 -2.83
N SER A 38 -2.89 9.64 -1.81
CA SER A 38 -2.20 8.93 -0.73
C SER A 38 -3.17 8.05 0.08
N VAL A 39 -4.38 8.53 0.34
CA VAL A 39 -5.42 7.78 1.06
C VAL A 39 -5.92 6.61 0.22
N LEU A 40 -6.24 6.83 -1.06
CA LEU A 40 -6.71 5.76 -1.95
C LEU A 40 -5.67 4.65 -2.11
N ALA A 41 -4.40 5.01 -2.29
CA ALA A 41 -3.32 4.03 -2.39
C ALA A 41 -3.20 3.20 -1.10
N ALA A 42 -3.25 3.85 0.07
CA ALA A 42 -3.17 3.16 1.35
C ALA A 42 -4.38 2.24 1.60
N LEU A 43 -5.59 2.68 1.27
CA LEU A 43 -6.80 1.85 1.36
C LEU A 43 -6.74 0.64 0.42
N ALA A 44 -6.23 0.81 -0.80
CA ALA A 44 -6.06 -0.30 -1.73
C ALA A 44 -5.02 -1.31 -1.23
N VAL A 45 -3.92 -0.86 -0.62
CA VAL A 45 -2.94 -1.74 0.06
C VAL A 45 -3.61 -2.52 1.20
N LEU A 46 -4.41 -1.86 2.05
CA LEU A 46 -5.13 -2.53 3.13
C LEU A 46 -6.14 -3.57 2.61
N ALA A 47 -6.85 -3.27 1.52
CA ALA A 47 -7.78 -4.21 0.89
C ALA A 47 -7.05 -5.45 0.34
N LEU A 48 -5.89 -5.27 -0.30
CA LEU A 48 -5.04 -6.37 -0.78
C LEU A 48 -4.52 -7.22 0.38
N LEU A 49 -4.09 -6.60 1.48
CA LEU A 49 -3.64 -7.32 2.69
C LEU A 49 -4.79 -8.08 3.37
N ALA A 50 -6.00 -7.51 3.39
CA ALA A 50 -7.18 -8.22 3.89
C ALA A 50 -7.50 -9.46 3.05
N GLY A 51 -7.40 -9.36 1.72
CA GLY A 51 -7.48 -10.51 0.81
C GLY A 51 -6.37 -11.54 1.06
N ALA A 52 -5.13 -11.06 1.24
CA ALA A 52 -3.97 -11.92 1.51
C ALA A 52 -4.13 -12.69 2.82
N ARG A 53 -4.65 -12.04 3.88
CA ARG A 53 -4.96 -12.69 5.15
C ARG A 53 -5.98 -13.81 4.99
N ARG A 54 -7.06 -13.58 4.22
CA ARG A 54 -8.07 -14.62 3.95
C ARG A 54 -7.45 -15.83 3.24
N LEU A 55 -6.59 -15.61 2.25
CA LEU A 55 -5.89 -16.69 1.54
C LEU A 55 -4.89 -17.44 2.43
N ALA A 56 -4.18 -16.73 3.31
CA ALA A 56 -3.24 -17.33 4.25
C ALA A 56 -3.96 -18.23 5.27
N ILE A 57 -5.14 -17.82 5.73
CA ILE A 57 -6.01 -18.61 6.63
C ILE A 57 -6.57 -19.84 5.88
N ALA A 58 -6.97 -19.68 4.61
CA ALA A 58 -7.44 -20.76 3.74
C ALA A 58 -6.35 -21.75 3.29
N GLY A 59 -5.15 -21.70 3.86
CA GLY A 59 -4.07 -22.64 3.56
C GLY A 59 -3.35 -22.39 2.24
N ARG A 60 -3.51 -21.20 1.61
CA ARG A 60 -2.86 -20.83 0.34
C ARG A 60 -1.81 -19.73 0.55
N PRO A 61 -0.72 -19.99 1.30
CA PRO A 61 0.25 -18.96 1.68
C PRO A 61 1.04 -18.38 0.49
N GLY A 62 1.21 -19.14 -0.60
CA GLY A 62 1.85 -18.64 -1.82
C GLY A 62 1.05 -17.52 -2.48
N LEU A 63 -0.26 -17.72 -2.66
CA LEU A 63 -1.15 -16.69 -3.21
C LEU A 63 -1.28 -15.48 -2.28
N ALA A 64 -1.28 -15.71 -0.96
CA ALA A 64 -1.23 -14.62 0.02
C ALA A 64 0.04 -13.78 -0.13
N GLY A 65 1.21 -14.42 -0.31
CA GLY A 65 2.47 -13.73 -0.59
C GLY A 65 2.41 -12.90 -1.87
N LEU A 66 1.82 -13.43 -2.95
CA LEU A 66 1.66 -12.69 -4.20
C LEU A 66 0.80 -11.42 -4.04
N LEU A 67 -0.24 -11.46 -3.21
CA LEU A 67 -1.03 -10.25 -2.91
C LEU A 67 -0.25 -9.21 -2.12
N VAL A 68 0.63 -9.62 -1.20
CA VAL A 68 1.53 -8.70 -0.49
C VAL A 68 2.48 -8.03 -1.49
N VAL A 69 3.10 -8.80 -2.38
CA VAL A 69 3.98 -8.26 -3.43
C VAL A 69 3.20 -7.34 -4.37
N GLY A 70 1.99 -7.72 -4.76
CA GLY A 70 1.09 -6.89 -5.56
C GLY A 70 0.77 -5.54 -4.91
N SER A 71 0.64 -5.51 -3.57
CA SER A 71 0.43 -4.25 -2.84
C SER A 71 1.64 -3.31 -2.94
N TRP A 72 2.86 -3.85 -2.98
CA TRP A 72 4.08 -3.05 -3.16
C TRP A 72 4.18 -2.49 -4.58
N LEU A 73 3.85 -3.31 -5.59
CA LEU A 73 3.81 -2.88 -6.98
C LEU A 73 2.78 -1.77 -7.20
N LEU A 74 1.59 -1.91 -6.60
CA LEU A 74 0.57 -0.87 -6.64
C LEU A 74 1.11 0.45 -6.06
N PHE A 75 1.76 0.38 -4.90
CA PHE A 75 2.32 1.56 -4.25
C PHE A 75 3.42 2.21 -5.10
N ALA A 76 4.32 1.41 -5.70
CA ALA A 76 5.36 1.89 -6.60
C ALA A 76 4.78 2.56 -7.86
N VAL A 77 3.76 1.96 -8.48
CA VAL A 77 3.06 2.54 -9.64
C VAL A 77 2.45 3.89 -9.29
N VAL A 78 1.76 4.00 -8.14
CA VAL A 78 1.18 5.27 -7.70
C VAL A 78 2.26 6.34 -7.54
N LEU A 79 3.40 6.01 -6.93
CA LEU A 79 4.52 6.94 -6.76
C LEU A 79 5.11 7.39 -8.09
N ILE A 80 5.36 6.45 -9.02
CA ILE A 80 5.92 6.75 -10.34
C ILE A 80 4.95 7.61 -11.14
N VAL A 81 3.68 7.23 -11.22
CA VAL A 81 2.66 7.99 -11.96
C VAL A 81 2.51 9.41 -11.39
N ASN A 82 2.46 9.55 -10.07
CA ASN A 82 2.41 10.85 -9.41
C ASN A 82 3.67 11.70 -9.66
N GLY A 83 4.85 11.07 -9.70
CA GLY A 83 6.12 11.73 -10.04
C GLY A 83 6.15 12.22 -11.49
N LEU A 84 5.79 11.35 -12.44
CA LEU A 84 5.75 11.66 -13.87
C LEU A 84 4.70 12.72 -14.21
N ALA A 85 3.49 12.63 -13.64
CA ALA A 85 2.43 13.61 -13.84
C ALA A 85 2.88 15.01 -13.43
N ARG A 86 3.73 15.10 -12.41
CA ARG A 86 4.32 16.38 -11.98
C ARG A 86 5.44 16.87 -12.87
N GLN A 87 6.34 16.01 -13.32
CA GLN A 87 7.40 16.45 -14.25
C GLN A 87 6.80 17.09 -15.51
N ARG A 88 5.66 16.58 -15.99
CA ARG A 88 4.93 17.15 -17.13
C ARG A 88 4.32 18.54 -16.85
N ILE A 89 4.05 18.89 -15.60
CA ILE A 89 3.48 20.20 -15.23
C ILE A 89 4.60 21.27 -15.17
N TRP A 90 5.85 20.87 -14.94
CA TRP A 90 6.99 21.77 -14.74
C TRP A 90 7.88 21.93 -15.98
N ASN A 91 7.64 21.14 -17.03
CA ASN A 91 8.23 21.28 -18.37
C ASN A 91 7.25 21.98 -19.30
#